data_AF-A0A9R1Q256-F1
#
_entry.id   AF-A0A9R1Q256-F1
#
_cell.length_a   1.000
_cell.length_b   1.000
_cell.length_c   1.000
_cell.angle_alpha   90.00
_cell.angle_beta   90.00
_cell.angle_gamma   90.00
#
_symmetry.space_group_name_H-M   'P 1'
#
loop_
_entity.id
_entity.type
_entity.pdbx_description
1 polymer ?
#
loop_
_entity_poly.entity_id
_entity_poly.type
_entity_poly.pdbx_seq_one_letter_code
_entity_poly.pdbx_strand_id
1 'polypeptide(L)'
;MVKCHALLHIDGDPIFLVSPPEGSDVGTRCFNTVTHEWFKAGRWTLPFFNRAEHVPELGNLWFGICSCSPNQFCAMDLSSIHPDKPPSLLYSWLDLDLPEDWVLLDCRFVYLGAGRFCITKIFEFGEDEDTGHPTEMGAVISGVEVVHSENTLQMVKHKSKFYNYVKDTIACVF
;
A
#
# COMPACT_ATOMS: atom_id res chain seq x y z
N MET A 1 0.15 -5.97 15.61
CA MET A 1 -0.10 -6.29 14.19
C MET A 1 0.82 -5.43 13.34
N VAL A 2 1.47 -5.97 12.31
CA VAL A 2 2.27 -5.17 11.35
C VAL A 2 1.33 -4.49 10.38
N LYS A 3 1.53 -3.20 10.07
CA LYS A 3 0.69 -2.47 9.10
C LYS A 3 1.33 -2.38 7.72
N CYS A 4 2.66 -2.32 7.66
CA CYS A 4 3.41 -2.27 6.41
C CYS A 4 4.75 -2.98 6.54
N HIS A 5 5.22 -3.58 5.46
CA HIS A 5 6.59 -4.07 5.31
C HIS A 5 7.20 -3.64 3.98
N ALA A 6 8.52 -3.56 3.92
CA ALA A 6 9.27 -3.24 2.71
C ALA A 6 10.58 -4.04 2.69
N LEU A 7 11.04 -4.39 1.49
CA LEU A 7 12.40 -4.89 1.30
C LEU A 7 13.30 -3.74 0.84
N LEU A 8 14.46 -3.63 1.47
CA LEU A 8 15.47 -2.61 1.21
C LEU A 8 16.81 -3.29 0.91
N HIS A 9 17.71 -2.52 0.30
CA HIS A 9 19.11 -2.91 0.15
C HIS A 9 19.96 -1.79 0.76
N ILE A 10 20.58 -2.04 1.92
CA ILE A 10 21.46 -1.09 2.60
C ILE A 10 22.86 -1.71 2.60
N ASP A 11 23.84 -1.01 2.03
CA ASP A 11 25.21 -1.49 1.87
C ASP A 11 25.33 -2.85 1.15
N GLY A 12 24.33 -3.20 0.32
CA GLY A 12 24.23 -4.48 -0.40
C GLY A 12 23.48 -5.57 0.35
N ASP A 13 23.22 -5.40 1.65
CA ASP A 13 22.47 -6.37 2.44
C ASP A 13 20.96 -6.21 2.23
N PRO A 14 20.20 -7.30 2.02
CA PRO A 14 18.75 -7.27 2.05
C PRO A 14 18.25 -7.05 3.48
N ILE A 15 17.56 -5.94 3.68
CA ILE A 15 17.00 -5.54 4.97
C ILE A 15 15.47 -5.56 4.90
N PHE A 16 14.85 -6.35 5.77
CA PHE A 16 13.41 -6.40 5.91
C PHE A 16 12.95 -5.34 6.89
N LEU A 17 12.23 -4.35 6.39
CA LEU A 17 11.66 -3.27 7.18
C LEU A 17 10.23 -3.59 7.55
N VAL A 18 9.89 -3.40 8.82
CA VAL A 18 8.58 -3.68 9.40
C VAL A 18 8.09 -2.45 10.16
N SER A 19 6.95 -1.91 9.72
CA SER A 19 6.30 -0.77 10.35
C SER A 19 5.02 -1.19 11.07
N PRO A 20 4.83 -0.78 12.33
CA PRO A 20 3.57 -0.94 13.04
C PRO A 20 2.51 0.04 12.48
N PRO A 21 1.26 -0.03 12.97
CA PRO A 21 0.24 0.96 12.71
C PRO A 21 0.67 2.33 13.21
N GLU A 22 0.20 3.36 12.52
CA GLU A 22 0.34 4.75 12.94
C GLU A 22 -0.17 4.95 14.37
N GLY A 23 0.51 5.79 15.15
CA GLY A 23 0.22 6.00 16.57
C GLY A 23 0.82 4.96 17.52
N SER A 24 1.58 3.97 17.00
CA SER A 24 2.30 3.02 17.86
C SER A 24 3.61 3.59 18.41
N ASP A 25 3.82 3.47 19.72
CA ASP A 25 5.08 3.86 20.40
C ASP A 25 6.30 2.99 20.03
N VAL A 26 6.09 1.88 19.32
CA VAL A 26 7.15 0.91 18.98
C VAL A 26 8.09 1.47 17.89
N GLY A 27 7.53 2.17 16.90
CA GLY A 27 8.23 2.64 15.70
C GLY A 27 8.65 1.53 14.75
N THR A 28 9.27 1.91 13.63
CA THR A 28 9.71 1.00 12.57
C THR A 28 10.99 0.25 12.96
N ARG A 29 11.04 -1.04 12.62
CA ARG A 29 12.18 -1.93 12.87
C ARG A 29 12.69 -2.54 11.57
N CYS A 30 13.98 -2.84 11.55
CA CYS A 30 14.64 -3.51 10.45
C CYS A 30 15.24 -4.83 10.92
N PHE A 31 15.22 -5.82 10.04
CA PHE A 31 15.91 -7.09 10.20
C PHE A 31 16.91 -7.26 9.07
N ASN A 32 18.19 -7.32 9.40
CA ASN A 32 19.22 -7.65 8.42
C ASN A 32 19.21 -9.18 8.21
N THR A 33 18.92 -9.60 6.99
CA THR A 33 18.80 -11.03 6.64
C THR A 33 20.15 -11.74 6.50
N VAL A 34 21.26 -11.01 6.44
CA VAL A 34 22.63 -11.53 6.38
C VAL A 34 23.19 -11.70 7.80
N THR A 35 23.07 -10.67 8.64
CA THR A 35 23.57 -10.74 10.04
C THR A 35 22.59 -11.44 10.98
N HIS A 36 21.33 -11.62 10.57
CA HIS A 36 20.22 -12.11 11.38
C HIS A 36 19.90 -11.24 12.61
N GLU A 37 20.20 -9.94 12.53
CA GLU A 37 20.01 -9.02 13.64
C GLU A 37 18.84 -8.06 13.40
N TRP A 38 18.14 -7.74 14.49
CA TRP A 38 17.12 -6.70 14.52
C TRP A 38 17.74 -5.39 15.00
N PHE A 39 17.42 -4.30 14.31
CA PHE A 39 17.76 -2.95 14.75
C PHE A 39 16.58 -2.00 14.57
N LYS A 40 16.61 -0.88 15.28
CA LYS A 40 15.54 0.12 15.22
C LYS A 40 15.80 1.07 14.06
N ALA A 41 14.82 1.20 13.16
CA ALA A 41 14.87 2.11 12.03
C ALA A 41 14.54 3.56 12.45
N GLY A 42 13.60 3.73 13.38
CA GLY A 42 13.24 5.04 13.95
C GLY A 42 11.94 5.00 14.75
N ARG A 43 11.57 6.15 15.37
CA ARG A 43 10.28 6.35 16.07
C ARG A 43 9.19 6.89 15.13
N TRP A 44 9.15 6.36 13.92
CA TRP A 44 8.19 6.73 12.89
C TRP A 44 7.58 5.46 12.27
N THR A 45 6.48 5.61 11.53
CA THR A 45 5.78 4.53 10.82
C THR A 45 5.72 4.83 9.34
N LEU A 46 5.79 3.81 8.49
CA LEU A 46 5.56 3.96 7.06
C LEU A 46 4.09 4.31 6.79
N PRO A 47 3.81 5.29 5.92
CA PRO A 47 2.46 5.74 5.62
C PRO A 47 1.77 4.85 4.56
N PHE A 48 2.11 3.56 4.49
CA PHE A 48 1.57 2.64 3.50
C PHE A 48 0.72 1.55 4.13
N PHE A 49 -0.21 1.03 3.33
CA PHE A 49 -1.01 -0.14 3.64
C PHE A 49 -0.34 -1.40 3.12
N ASN A 50 -0.23 -2.43 3.97
CA ASN A 50 0.31 -3.76 3.69
C ASN A 50 1.80 -3.82 3.30
N ARG A 51 2.20 -3.19 2.19
CA ARG A 51 3.54 -3.33 1.58
C ARG A 51 3.99 -2.06 0.84
N ALA A 52 5.31 -1.82 0.85
CA ALA A 52 5.99 -0.92 -0.07
C ALA A 52 6.81 -1.74 -1.09
N GLU A 53 6.70 -1.43 -2.39
CA GLU A 53 7.43 -2.10 -3.46
C GLU A 53 8.54 -1.24 -4.02
N HIS A 54 9.75 -1.77 -4.02
CA HIS A 54 10.92 -1.10 -4.60
C HIS A 54 10.89 -1.18 -6.12
N VAL A 55 10.99 -0.04 -6.80
CA VAL A 55 11.00 0.06 -8.26
C VAL A 55 12.20 0.92 -8.71
N PRO A 56 13.37 0.30 -8.96
CA PRO A 56 14.60 1.01 -9.33
C PRO A 56 14.48 1.93 -10.56
N GLU A 57 13.74 1.49 -11.58
CA GLU A 57 13.57 2.20 -12.85
C GLU A 57 12.77 3.51 -12.73
N LEU A 58 12.03 3.69 -11.63
CA LEU A 58 11.27 4.90 -11.33
C LEU A 58 11.99 5.76 -10.29
N GLY A 59 13.31 5.87 -10.41
CA GLY A 59 14.14 6.74 -9.57
C GLY A 59 14.52 6.14 -8.23
N ASN A 60 14.62 4.81 -8.14
CA ASN A 60 14.98 4.10 -6.90
C ASN A 60 13.98 4.35 -5.75
N LEU A 61 12.68 4.38 -6.06
CA LEU A 61 11.62 4.70 -5.12
C LEU A 61 10.83 3.46 -4.66
N TRP A 62 10.14 3.62 -3.54
CA TRP A 62 9.21 2.65 -3.00
C TRP A 62 7.78 3.13 -3.19
N PHE A 63 6.98 2.28 -3.82
CA PHE A 63 5.58 2.55 -4.13
C PHE A 63 4.67 1.84 -3.15
N GLY A 64 3.55 2.47 -2.81
CA GLY A 64 2.58 1.89 -1.87
C GLY A 64 1.25 2.63 -1.89
N ILE A 65 0.24 2.01 -1.28
CA ILE A 65 -1.08 2.63 -1.11
C ILE A 65 -1.07 3.39 0.22
N CYS A 66 -1.46 4.66 0.21
CA CYS A 66 -1.42 5.52 1.40
C CYS A 66 -2.37 5.01 2.50
N SER A 67 -1.86 4.85 3.73
CA SER A 67 -2.68 4.35 4.84
C SER A 67 -3.72 5.37 5.34
N CYS A 68 -3.46 6.66 5.18
CA CYS A 68 -4.35 7.75 5.64
C CYS A 68 -5.33 8.18 4.55
N SER A 69 -5.06 7.83 3.30
CA SER A 69 -5.92 8.11 2.15
C SER A 69 -5.83 6.93 1.19
N PRO A 70 -6.56 5.83 1.47
CA PRO A 70 -6.43 4.58 0.71
C PRO A 70 -6.84 4.66 -0.76
N ASN A 71 -7.36 5.80 -1.22
CA ASN A 71 -7.60 6.15 -2.62
C ASN A 71 -6.36 6.74 -3.33
N GLN A 72 -5.23 6.85 -2.63
CA GLN A 72 -3.98 7.36 -3.17
C GLN A 72 -2.93 6.27 -3.32
N PHE A 73 -2.33 6.23 -4.50
CA PHE A 73 -1.09 5.51 -4.76
C PHE A 73 0.08 6.49 -4.66
N CYS A 74 1.12 6.09 -3.94
CA CYS A 74 2.17 7.00 -3.51
C CYS A 74 3.55 6.41 -3.76
N ALA A 75 4.56 7.30 -3.79
CA ALA A 75 5.96 6.90 -3.84
C ALA A 75 6.81 7.69 -2.85
N MET A 76 7.80 7.02 -2.27
CA MET A 76 8.70 7.58 -1.26
C MET A 76 10.14 7.09 -1.45
N ASP A 77 11.09 7.86 -0.93
CA ASP A 77 12.49 7.45 -0.87
C ASP A 77 12.79 6.77 0.48
N LEU A 78 13.11 5.46 0.43
CA LEU A 78 13.55 4.68 1.59
C LEU A 78 15.04 4.33 1.54
N SER A 79 15.82 4.91 0.62
CA SER A 79 17.24 4.59 0.45
C SER A 79 18.09 5.02 1.66
N SER A 80 17.67 6.06 2.37
CA SER A 80 18.36 6.59 3.55
C SER A 80 17.40 6.64 4.74
N ILE A 81 17.43 5.57 5.54
CA ILE A 81 16.66 5.46 6.77
C ILE A 81 17.48 6.06 7.91
N HIS A 82 16.87 7.01 8.62
CA HIS A 82 17.48 7.63 9.79
C HIS A 82 16.55 7.54 11.01
N PRO A 83 17.07 7.21 12.21
CA PRO A 83 16.26 7.09 13.43
C PRO A 83 15.42 8.32 13.77
N ASP A 84 16.01 9.51 13.55
CA ASP A 84 15.42 10.80 13.92
C ASP A 84 14.67 11.49 12.78
N LYS A 85 14.71 10.95 11.56
CA LYS A 85 14.07 11.58 10.39
C LYS A 85 13.15 10.58 9.70
N PRO A 86 11.83 10.79 9.73
CA PRO A 86 10.92 9.96 8.96
C PRO A 86 11.20 10.12 7.46
N PRO A 87 11.08 9.04 6.67
CA PRO A 87 11.15 9.12 5.23
C PRO A 87 10.07 10.07 4.67
N SER A 88 10.41 10.81 3.60
CA SER A 88 9.49 11.76 2.98
C SER A 88 8.67 11.10 1.88
N LEU A 89 7.36 11.35 1.88
CA LEU A 89 6.50 11.08 0.74
C LEU A 89 6.86 12.05 -0.39
N LEU A 90 7.22 11.53 -1.56
CA LEU A 90 7.61 12.35 -2.71
C LEU A 90 6.47 12.55 -3.69
N TYR A 91 5.66 11.51 -3.88
CA TYR A 91 4.55 11.53 -4.82
C TYR A 91 3.30 10.95 -4.18
N SER A 92 2.16 11.52 -4.56
CA SER A 92 0.83 11.00 -4.27
C SER A 92 -0.06 11.27 -5.47
N TRP A 93 -0.74 10.21 -5.94
CA TRP A 93 -1.68 10.26 -7.03
C TRP A 93 -2.98 9.60 -6.60
N LEU A 94 -4.09 10.26 -6.88
CA LEU A 94 -5.42 9.66 -6.73
C LEU A 94 -5.56 8.51 -7.72
N ASP A 95 -5.65 7.26 -7.26
CA ASP A 95 -5.72 6.08 -8.14
C ASP A 95 -7.16 5.65 -8.45
N LEU A 96 -8.09 5.93 -7.53
CA LEU A 96 -9.50 5.58 -7.70
C LEU A 96 -10.41 6.62 -7.05
N ASP A 97 -11.41 7.08 -7.81
CA ASP A 97 -12.52 7.88 -7.32
C ASP A 97 -13.67 6.94 -6.95
N LEU A 98 -13.98 6.85 -5.67
CA LEU A 98 -15.01 5.94 -5.14
C LEU A 98 -16.27 6.71 -4.73
N PRO A 99 -17.45 6.09 -4.83
CA PRO A 99 -18.65 6.57 -4.16
C PRO A 99 -18.44 6.72 -2.65
N GLU A 100 -19.11 7.70 -2.03
CA GLU A 100 -18.93 8.02 -0.60
C GLU A 100 -19.47 6.93 0.33
N ASP A 101 -20.42 6.12 -0.13
CA ASP A 101 -21.09 5.04 0.61
C ASP A 101 -20.29 3.73 0.65
N TRP A 102 -19.12 3.67 0.00
CA TRP A 102 -18.30 2.46 -0.08
C TRP A 102 -17.24 2.44 1.02
N VAL A 103 -17.19 1.34 1.78
CA VAL A 103 -16.21 1.11 2.83
C VAL A 103 -15.08 0.24 2.31
N LEU A 104 -13.86 0.77 2.28
CA LEU A 104 -12.68 -0.02 1.90
C LEU A 104 -12.31 -1.02 3.02
N LEU A 105 -12.23 -2.30 2.66
CA LEU A 105 -11.84 -3.38 3.55
C LEU A 105 -10.37 -3.77 3.43
N ASP A 106 -9.86 -3.93 2.22
CA ASP A 106 -8.47 -4.28 1.94
C ASP A 106 -8.02 -3.68 0.61
N CYS A 107 -6.72 -3.45 0.49
CA CYS A 107 -6.12 -3.01 -0.75
C CYS A 107 -4.75 -3.66 -0.96
N ARG A 108 -4.46 -4.00 -2.20
CA ARG A 108 -3.23 -4.65 -2.65
C ARG A 108 -2.81 -4.04 -3.96
N PHE A 109 -1.55 -4.20 -4.29
CA PHE A 109 -1.07 -3.94 -5.63
C PHE A 109 0.05 -4.90 -5.99
N VAL A 110 0.30 -5.05 -7.28
CA VAL A 110 1.43 -5.79 -7.82
C VAL A 110 2.14 -4.92 -8.85
N TYR A 111 3.47 -5.02 -8.86
CA TYR A 111 4.29 -4.42 -9.90
C TYR A 111 4.43 -5.38 -11.09
N LEU A 112 4.15 -4.89 -12.29
CA LEU A 112 4.12 -5.68 -13.54
C LEU A 112 5.33 -5.41 -14.44
N GLY A 113 6.28 -4.59 -13.98
CA GLY A 113 7.43 -4.17 -14.78
C GLY A 113 7.13 -2.99 -15.71
N ALA A 114 8.18 -2.28 -16.09
CA ALA A 114 8.14 -1.10 -16.96
C ALA A 114 7.17 -0.01 -16.46
N GLY A 115 7.20 0.29 -15.16
CA GLY A 115 6.37 1.32 -14.53
C GLY A 115 4.89 0.98 -14.39
N ARG A 116 4.47 -0.24 -14.77
CA ARG A 116 3.07 -0.67 -14.72
C ARG A 116 2.74 -1.36 -13.41
N PHE A 117 1.58 -1.04 -12.86
CA PHE A 117 1.05 -1.67 -11.65
C PHE A 117 -0.40 -2.11 -11.88
N CYS A 118 -0.81 -3.13 -11.14
CA CYS A 118 -2.21 -3.49 -10.98
C CYS A 118 -2.58 -3.30 -9.51
N ILE A 119 -3.57 -2.45 -9.26
CA ILE A 119 -4.07 -2.10 -7.93
C ILE A 119 -5.44 -2.76 -7.75
N THR A 120 -5.63 -3.49 -6.65
CA THR A 120 -6.89 -4.13 -6.29
C THR A 120 -7.37 -3.58 -4.97
N LYS A 121 -8.64 -3.17 -4.92
CA LYS A 121 -9.29 -2.67 -3.70
C LYS A 121 -10.61 -3.40 -3.48
N ILE A 122 -10.85 -3.80 -2.25
CA ILE A 122 -12.02 -4.58 -1.83
C ILE A 122 -12.90 -3.70 -0.97
N PHE A 123 -14.19 -3.66 -1.28
CA PHE A 123 -15.18 -2.81 -0.65
C PHE A 123 -16.35 -3.62 -0.12
N GLU A 124 -16.97 -3.09 0.92
CA GLU A 124 -18.36 -3.35 1.30
C GLU A 124 -19.18 -2.11 0.96
N PHE A 125 -20.39 -2.31 0.43
CA PHE A 125 -21.33 -1.24 0.06
C PHE A 125 -22.77 -1.77 0.07
N GLY A 126 -23.72 -0.87 -0.18
CA GLY A 126 -25.13 -1.15 0.04
C GLY A 126 -25.47 -1.13 1.53
N GLU A 127 -26.75 -1.00 1.85
CA GLU A 127 -27.23 -0.99 3.23
C GLU A 127 -28.52 -1.80 3.31
N ASP A 128 -28.56 -2.76 4.23
CA ASP A 128 -29.77 -3.48 4.58
C ASP A 128 -30.67 -2.56 5.40
N GLU A 129 -31.89 -2.29 4.94
CA GLU A 129 -32.80 -1.33 5.59
C GLU A 129 -33.19 -1.73 7.03
N ASP A 130 -33.16 -3.03 7.35
CA ASP A 130 -33.55 -3.54 8.67
C ASP A 130 -32.39 -3.55 9.67
N THR A 131 -31.16 -3.79 9.20
CA THR A 131 -29.97 -3.99 10.05
C THR A 131 -28.90 -2.90 9.93
N GLY A 132 -28.94 -2.06 8.89
CA GLY A 132 -27.92 -1.06 8.59
C GLY A 132 -26.56 -1.66 8.21
N HIS A 133 -26.51 -2.96 7.90
CA HIS A 133 -25.28 -3.66 7.55
C HIS A 133 -25.05 -3.66 6.02
N PRO A 134 -23.77 -3.67 5.56
CA PRO A 134 -23.49 -3.82 4.15
C PRO A 134 -24.00 -5.15 3.59
N THR A 135 -24.73 -5.08 2.48
CA THR A 135 -25.32 -6.25 1.80
C THR A 135 -24.44 -6.77 0.67
N GLU A 136 -23.59 -5.91 0.11
CA GLU A 136 -22.81 -6.21 -1.08
C GLU A 136 -21.31 -6.06 -0.83
N MET A 137 -20.52 -6.81 -1.60
CA MET A 137 -19.08 -6.69 -1.65
C MET A 137 -18.62 -6.51 -3.09
N GLY A 138 -17.47 -5.90 -3.26
CA GLY A 138 -16.91 -5.79 -4.59
C GLY A 138 -15.43 -5.52 -4.60
N ALA A 139 -14.81 -5.84 -5.73
CA ALA A 139 -13.41 -5.56 -5.98
C ALA A 139 -13.28 -4.63 -7.18
N VAL A 140 -12.53 -3.55 -7.03
CA VAL A 140 -12.06 -2.73 -8.16
C VAL A 140 -10.63 -3.11 -8.46
N ILE A 141 -10.38 -3.50 -9.71
CA ILE A 141 -9.06 -3.81 -10.24
C ILE A 141 -8.71 -2.71 -11.25
N SER A 142 -7.66 -1.96 -10.97
CA SER A 142 -7.19 -0.82 -11.75
C SER A 142 -5.80 -1.07 -12.30
N GLY A 143 -5.64 -0.95 -13.62
CA GLY A 143 -4.31 -0.82 -14.22
C GLY A 143 -3.83 0.62 -14.10
N VAL A 144 -2.58 0.82 -13.66
CA VAL A 144 -1.94 2.15 -13.66
C VAL A 144 -0.52 2.03 -14.20
N GLU A 145 -0.01 3.13 -14.74
CA GLU A 145 1.36 3.22 -15.23
C GLU A 145 1.98 4.52 -14.75
N VAL A 146 3.15 4.43 -14.15
CA VAL A 146 3.93 5.59 -13.73
C VAL A 146 5.01 5.82 -14.77
N VAL A 147 4.99 7.00 -15.37
CA VAL A 147 5.90 7.39 -16.45
C VAL A 147 6.74 8.59 -16.03
N HIS A 148 7.95 8.67 -16.57
CA HIS A 148 8.76 9.88 -16.48
C HIS A 148 8.16 10.95 -17.41
N SER A 149 7.90 12.13 -16.86
CA SER A 149 7.49 13.31 -17.59
C SER A 149 8.42 14.44 -17.22
N GLU A 150 9.28 14.85 -18.15
CA GLU A 150 10.34 15.82 -17.90
C GLU A 150 11.21 15.42 -16.69
N ASN A 151 11.09 16.14 -15.58
CA ASN A 151 11.84 15.92 -14.34
C ASN A 151 10.96 15.40 -13.19
N THR A 152 9.78 14.84 -13.50
CA THR A 152 8.82 14.33 -12.51
C THR A 152 8.24 12.99 -12.93
N LEU A 153 7.59 12.32 -11.98
CA LEU A 153 6.78 11.14 -12.24
C LEU A 153 5.30 11.51 -12.37
N GLN A 154 4.65 10.95 -13.37
CA GLN A 154 3.21 11.08 -13.56
C GLN A 154 2.56 9.71 -13.58
N MET A 155 1.38 9.61 -12.96
CA MET A 155 0.56 8.41 -13.02
C MET A 155 -0.49 8.55 -14.12
N VAL A 156 -0.47 7.61 -15.05
CA VAL A 156 -1.50 7.40 -16.06
C VAL A 156 -2.43 6.30 -15.58
N LYS A 157 -3.73 6.63 -15.45
CA LYS A 157 -4.77 5.64 -15.15
C LYS A 157 -5.14 4.89 -16.44
N HIS A 158 -5.07 3.57 -16.39
CA HIS A 158 -5.62 2.71 -17.44
C HIS A 158 -7.07 2.32 -17.09
N LYS A 159 -7.59 1.25 -17.71
CA LYS A 159 -8.93 0.76 -17.43
C LYS A 159 -9.03 0.21 -16.01
N SER A 160 -10.11 0.58 -15.32
CA SER A 160 -10.56 -0.06 -14.09
C SER A 160 -11.74 -0.98 -14.37
N LYS A 161 -11.81 -2.10 -13.67
CA LYS A 161 -12.91 -3.05 -13.72
C LYS A 161 -13.43 -3.29 -12.31
N PHE A 162 -14.74 -3.12 -12.16
CA PHE A 162 -15.45 -3.44 -10.94
C PHE A 162 -16.06 -4.84 -11.07
N TYR A 163 -15.87 -5.66 -10.04
CA TYR A 163 -16.45 -6.98 -9.89
C TYR A 163 -17.28 -6.99 -8.62
N ASN A 164 -18.60 -7.04 -8.78
CA ASN A 164 -19.55 -7.18 -7.66
C ASN A 164 -19.71 -8.67 -7.32
N TYR A 165 -19.68 -9.01 -6.04
CA TYR A 165 -19.98 -10.34 -5.54
C TYR A 165 -20.71 -10.27 -4.20
N VAL A 166 -21.63 -11.21 -3.98
CA VAL A 166 -22.36 -11.29 -2.73
C VAL A 166 -21.48 -11.94 -1.66
N LYS A 167 -21.63 -11.50 -0.42
CA LYS A 167 -21.01 -12.12 0.75
C LYS A 167 -21.66 -13.47 1.01
N ASP A 168 -21.27 -14.51 0.27
CA ASP A 168 -21.74 -15.87 0.52
C ASP A 168 -21.11 -16.39 1.83
N THR A 169 -21.91 -16.40 2.90
CA THR A 169 -21.58 -17.09 4.15
C THR A 169 -21.64 -18.60 3.92
N ILE A 170 -20.49 -19.22 3.63
CA ILE A 170 -20.36 -20.68 3.76
C ILE A 170 -20.19 -20.99 5.25
N ALA A 171 -21.29 -21.33 5.92
CA ALA A 171 -21.24 -21.89 7.26
C ALA A 171 -20.93 -23.39 7.19
N CYS A 172 -19.84 -23.84 7.81
CA CYS A 172 -19.65 -25.26 8.07
C CYS A 172 -20.67 -25.69 9.12
N VAL A 173 -21.54 -26.65 8.76
CA VAL A 173 -22.43 -27.33 9.70
C VAL A 173 -21.68 -28.55 10.24
N PHE A 174 -21.53 -28.64 11.55
CA PHE A 174 -20.95 -29.80 12.25
C PHE A 174 -22.04 -30.78 12.65
#